data_AF-A0AAU3SMZ9-F1
#
_entry.id   AF-A0AAU3SMZ9-F1
#
_cell.length_a   1.000
_cell.length_b   1.000
_cell.length_c   1.000
_cell.angle_alpha   90.00
_cell.angle_beta   90.00
_cell.angle_gamma   90.00
#
_symmetry.space_group_name_H-M   'P 1'
#
loop_
_entity.id
_entity.type
_entity.pdbx_description
1 polymer ?
#
loop_
_entity_poly.entity_id
_entity_poly.type
_entity_poly.pdbx_seq_one_letter_code
_entity_poly.pdbx_strand_id
1 'polypeptide(L)'
;MNETLAAEADTEPSPTGRPWPTLGGLAYHGLAGHIVDTILPHTEADPAAMLFTLYSAAGAMIGKGPHILTGGVHHGARVWSLIIGRTAGGVKGTSYAETRRVFRYADETFSADRVMSGLSSAEGLITQVRDPHGDPDSDNYDEGVEDKRLLIIESEFASVLAQGKREGNTLLPLIRQAWDGGTLRTMTVKPKVATEPHIGIVGHITPTELRVKLNEAERAGGTMNRFLPVLSRRSKLLPDGGELVEADLKALGTELAAVIDKARGVGRMRRSVAAAEHWREVYARLAADHAGDGPVAQVVARAAPQVLRLSVTAALLDGHDYVDLAHLQAAEAMWDYAEDSAWYVFGGGSGNPDLDRLRTFIDAGDGAWVSRTAITAQCFGRNKKAGQIDALVEELLKIPGYEESQRPTGGRPVKEYRRKKPN
;
A
#
# COMPACT_ATOMS: atom_id res chain seq x y z
N MET A 1 -11.77 25.22 22.74
CA MET A 1 -12.03 25.14 21.29
C MET A 1 -10.67 25.18 20.62
N ASN A 2 -10.15 24.03 20.18
CA ASN A 2 -8.91 24.01 19.41
C ASN A 2 -9.23 24.57 18.03
N GLU A 3 -8.57 25.66 17.64
CA GLU A 3 -8.68 26.20 16.29
C GLU A 3 -8.14 25.16 15.30
N THR A 4 -9.01 24.61 14.46
CA THR A 4 -8.60 23.74 13.36
C THR A 4 -8.05 24.63 12.25
N LEU A 5 -6.73 24.59 12.06
CA LEU A 5 -6.11 25.24 10.91
C LEU A 5 -6.19 24.26 9.72
N ALA A 6 -6.68 24.75 8.57
CA ALA A 6 -6.61 24.00 7.34
C ALA A 6 -5.13 23.71 7.06
N ALA A 7 -4.76 22.43 6.93
CA ALA A 7 -3.45 22.11 6.40
C ALA A 7 -3.39 22.69 4.97
N GLU A 8 -2.27 23.32 4.59
CA GLU A 8 -2.03 23.59 3.17
C GLU A 8 -2.21 22.26 2.45
N ALA A 9 -3.22 22.18 1.59
CA ALA A 9 -3.38 21.01 0.74
C ALA A 9 -2.07 20.88 -0.01
N ASP A 10 -1.44 19.69 0.03
CA ASP A 10 -0.30 19.38 -0.83
C ASP A 10 -0.86 19.42 -2.27
N THR A 11 -0.92 20.63 -2.83
CA THR A 11 -1.41 20.95 -4.18
C THR A 11 -0.29 20.81 -5.19
N GLU A 12 0.92 20.43 -4.76
CA GLU A 12 1.96 20.02 -5.68
C GLU A 12 1.43 18.83 -6.48
N PRO A 13 1.30 18.96 -7.82
CA PRO A 13 1.02 17.82 -8.66
C PRO A 13 2.03 16.71 -8.34
N SER A 14 1.65 15.45 -8.54
CA SER A 14 2.65 14.39 -8.50
C SER A 14 3.85 14.79 -9.38
N PRO A 15 5.05 14.21 -9.18
CA PRO A 15 6.16 14.38 -10.13
C PRO A 15 5.79 13.99 -11.58
N THR A 16 4.60 13.43 -11.78
CA THR A 16 4.03 12.97 -13.04
C THR A 16 2.78 13.74 -13.48
N GLY A 17 2.43 14.86 -12.82
CA GLY A 17 1.32 15.75 -13.17
C GLY A 17 -0.08 15.24 -12.85
N ARG A 18 -0.22 14.11 -12.14
CA ARG A 18 -1.52 13.58 -11.71
C ARG A 18 -2.00 14.27 -10.43
N PRO A 19 -3.32 14.53 -10.31
CA PRO A 19 -3.90 15.05 -9.09
C PRO A 19 -3.85 14.02 -7.97
N TRP A 20 -3.91 14.50 -6.73
CA TRP A 20 -4.05 13.65 -5.55
C TRP A 20 -5.41 12.92 -5.59
N PRO A 21 -5.46 11.61 -5.32
CA PRO A 21 -6.71 10.85 -5.35
C PRO A 21 -7.64 11.21 -4.20
N THR A 22 -8.95 11.03 -4.40
CA THR A 22 -9.96 11.19 -3.35
C THR A 22 -10.59 9.83 -3.08
N LEU A 23 -10.60 9.41 -1.80
CA LEU A 23 -11.27 8.17 -1.41
C LEU A 23 -12.78 8.36 -1.50
N GLY A 24 -13.46 7.50 -2.27
CA GLY A 24 -14.91 7.58 -2.46
C GLY A 24 -15.67 7.33 -1.15
N GLY A 25 -16.76 8.07 -0.92
CA GLY A 25 -17.53 8.01 0.34
C GLY A 25 -18.04 6.61 0.70
N LEU A 26 -18.32 5.77 -0.30
CA LEU A 26 -18.74 4.38 -0.11
C LEU A 26 -17.69 3.52 0.61
N ALA A 27 -16.40 3.90 0.59
CA ALA A 27 -15.35 3.19 1.31
C ALA A 27 -15.54 3.23 2.83
N TYR A 28 -16.18 4.29 3.35
CA TYR A 28 -16.47 4.47 4.78
C TYR A 28 -17.76 3.75 5.20
N HIS A 29 -18.03 2.57 4.64
CA HIS A 29 -19.19 1.75 5.00
C HIS A 29 -19.07 1.14 6.39
N GLY A 30 -20.18 1.10 7.13
CA GLY A 30 -20.33 0.38 8.39
C GLY A 30 -19.43 0.87 9.53
N LEU A 31 -19.10 -0.05 10.44
CA LEU A 31 -18.28 0.24 11.63
C LEU A 31 -16.91 0.84 11.28
N ALA A 32 -16.31 0.41 10.17
CA ALA A 32 -15.01 0.90 9.75
C ALA A 32 -15.01 2.40 9.44
N GLY A 33 -16.04 2.86 8.73
CA GLY A 33 -16.23 4.29 8.46
C GLY A 33 -16.55 5.07 9.73
N HIS A 34 -17.45 4.55 10.56
CA HIS A 34 -17.80 5.17 11.84
C HIS A 34 -16.57 5.38 12.74
N ILE A 35 -15.67 4.40 12.87
CA ILE A 35 -14.43 4.57 13.62
C ILE A 35 -13.59 5.71 13.06
N VAL A 36 -13.43 5.78 11.73
CA VAL A 36 -12.66 6.84 11.09
C VAL A 36 -13.30 8.21 11.32
N ASP A 37 -14.60 8.34 11.11
CA ASP A 37 -15.35 9.60 11.27
C ASP A 37 -15.32 10.11 12.70
N THR A 38 -15.33 9.22 13.69
CA THR A 38 -15.23 9.58 15.12
C THR A 38 -13.83 10.02 15.50
N ILE A 39 -12.77 9.39 14.95
CA ILE A 39 -11.37 9.75 15.26
C ILE A 39 -10.92 11.00 14.49
N LEU A 40 -11.36 11.15 13.23
CA LEU A 40 -10.83 12.14 12.29
C LEU A 40 -10.82 13.58 12.83
N PRO A 41 -11.84 14.09 13.56
CA PRO A 41 -11.81 15.43 14.14
C PRO A 41 -10.65 15.66 15.12
N HIS A 42 -10.13 14.59 15.72
CA HIS A 42 -9.15 14.62 16.81
C HIS A 42 -7.75 14.19 16.40
N THR A 43 -7.48 14.05 15.10
CA THR A 43 -6.16 13.64 14.60
C THR A 43 -5.78 14.37 13.31
N GLU A 44 -4.47 14.44 13.07
CA GLU A 44 -3.89 14.91 11.81
C GLU A 44 -3.75 13.78 10.77
N ALA A 45 -4.09 12.55 11.13
CA ALA A 45 -3.96 11.38 10.26
C ALA A 45 -4.81 11.50 8.98
N ASP A 46 -4.31 10.90 7.91
CA ASP A 46 -5.05 10.76 6.66
C ASP A 46 -6.20 9.75 6.84
N PRO A 47 -7.44 10.10 6.48
CA PRO A 47 -8.58 9.20 6.68
C PRO A 47 -8.51 7.93 5.82
N ALA A 48 -7.91 7.98 4.63
CA ALA A 48 -7.67 6.77 3.84
C ALA A 48 -6.62 5.88 4.52
N ALA A 49 -5.52 6.46 5.01
CA ALA A 49 -4.52 5.68 5.73
C ALA A 49 -5.08 5.02 7.00
N MET A 50 -5.96 5.71 7.74
CA MET A 50 -6.67 5.12 8.89
C MET A 50 -7.56 3.95 8.47
N LEU A 51 -8.40 4.13 7.44
CA LEU A 51 -9.33 3.10 6.99
C LEU A 51 -8.60 1.83 6.52
N PHE A 52 -7.56 1.96 5.68
CA PHE A 52 -6.82 0.80 5.17
C PHE A 52 -6.01 0.10 6.27
N THR A 53 -5.42 0.86 7.20
CA THR A 53 -4.78 0.30 8.39
C THR A 53 -5.81 -0.47 9.22
N LEU A 54 -7.03 0.07 9.34
CA LEU A 54 -8.12 -0.56 10.08
C LEU A 54 -8.48 -1.92 9.47
N TYR A 55 -8.67 -1.98 8.15
CA TYR A 55 -8.95 -3.22 7.42
C TYR A 55 -7.82 -4.26 7.55
N SER A 56 -6.56 -3.84 7.47
CA SER A 56 -5.41 -4.73 7.65
C SER A 56 -5.34 -5.33 9.05
N ALA A 57 -5.51 -4.50 10.07
CA ALA A 57 -5.40 -4.92 11.47
C ALA A 57 -6.60 -5.75 11.92
N ALA A 58 -7.84 -5.31 11.63
CA ALA A 58 -9.03 -6.09 11.94
C ALA A 58 -9.05 -7.43 11.20
N GLY A 59 -8.66 -7.45 9.92
CA GLY A 59 -8.51 -8.69 9.17
C GLY A 59 -7.52 -9.66 9.81
N ALA A 60 -6.38 -9.17 10.30
CA ALA A 60 -5.41 -9.98 11.04
C ALA A 60 -6.00 -10.53 12.36
N MET A 61 -6.75 -9.72 13.11
CA MET A 61 -7.42 -10.13 14.36
C MET A 61 -8.53 -11.18 14.13
N ILE A 62 -9.23 -11.13 12.99
CA ILE A 62 -10.28 -12.08 12.64
C ILE A 62 -9.69 -13.46 12.34
N GLY A 63 -8.57 -13.53 11.61
CA GLY A 63 -7.92 -14.79 11.26
C GLY A 63 -8.37 -15.39 9.93
N LYS A 64 -7.93 -16.63 9.66
CA LYS A 64 -8.06 -17.31 8.36
C LYS A 64 -9.46 -17.88 8.06
N GLY A 65 -10.32 -18.02 9.07
CA GLY A 65 -11.57 -18.78 8.98
C GLY A 65 -12.51 -18.24 7.90
N PRO A 66 -12.87 -16.95 7.95
CA PRO A 66 -13.77 -16.35 6.97
C PRO A 66 -13.14 -16.23 5.59
N HIS A 67 -13.81 -16.76 4.56
CA HIS A 67 -13.31 -16.68 3.18
C HIS A 67 -14.39 -16.86 2.12
N ILE A 68 -14.19 -16.25 0.96
CA ILE A 68 -14.82 -16.67 -0.30
C ILE A 68 -13.89 -17.65 -1.02
N LEU A 69 -14.45 -18.74 -1.54
CA LEU A 69 -13.72 -19.72 -2.36
C LEU A 69 -13.98 -19.47 -3.85
N THR A 70 -12.94 -19.11 -4.60
CA THR A 70 -12.99 -18.91 -6.06
C THR A 70 -11.78 -19.58 -6.71
N GLY A 71 -12.00 -20.41 -7.74
CA GLY A 71 -10.90 -21.07 -8.46
C GLY A 71 -9.99 -21.95 -7.58
N GLY A 72 -10.52 -22.51 -6.48
CA GLY A 72 -9.75 -23.29 -5.52
C GLY A 72 -8.90 -22.45 -4.53
N VAL A 73 -8.98 -21.13 -4.60
CA VAL A 73 -8.22 -20.21 -3.73
C VAL A 73 -9.14 -19.60 -2.67
N HIS A 74 -8.65 -19.53 -1.44
CA HIS A 74 -9.32 -18.88 -0.32
C HIS A 74 -9.01 -17.38 -0.31
N HIS A 75 -10.04 -16.55 -0.48
CA HIS A 75 -9.96 -15.10 -0.35
C HIS A 75 -10.62 -14.70 0.97
N GLY A 76 -9.80 -14.61 2.03
CA GLY A 76 -10.26 -14.21 3.38
C GLY A 76 -9.93 -12.77 3.73
N ALA A 77 -10.16 -12.40 4.99
CA ALA A 77 -9.86 -11.07 5.54
C ALA A 77 -8.35 -10.82 5.72
N ARG A 78 -7.59 -10.89 4.63
CA ARG A 78 -6.12 -10.71 4.60
C ARG A 78 -5.76 -9.55 3.69
N VAL A 79 -5.80 -8.35 4.26
CA VAL A 79 -5.54 -7.09 3.55
C VAL A 79 -4.18 -6.56 3.97
N TRP A 80 -3.30 -6.28 3.01
CA TRP A 80 -1.99 -5.67 3.28
C TRP A 80 -1.97 -4.27 2.72
N SER A 81 -1.58 -3.31 3.55
CA SER A 81 -1.60 -1.89 3.20
C SER A 81 -0.17 -1.37 3.15
N LEU A 82 0.17 -0.64 2.10
CA LEU A 82 1.41 0.12 2.01
C LEU A 82 1.05 1.60 2.03
N ILE A 83 1.23 2.23 3.18
CA ILE A 83 0.96 3.65 3.39
C ILE A 83 2.13 4.47 2.82
N ILE A 84 1.81 5.34 1.86
CA ILE A 84 2.77 6.10 1.06
C ILE A 84 2.56 7.59 1.35
N GLY A 85 3.46 8.19 2.13
CA GLY A 85 3.37 9.61 2.50
C GLY A 85 4.74 10.29 2.54
N ARG A 86 4.81 11.62 2.57
CA ARG A 86 6.07 12.35 2.77
C ARG A 86 6.46 12.32 4.26
N THR A 87 7.77 12.25 4.55
CA THR A 87 8.30 12.23 5.94
C THR A 87 8.13 13.57 6.66
N ALA A 88 7.97 14.68 5.91
CA ALA A 88 7.78 16.01 6.46
C ALA A 88 6.38 16.13 7.09
N GLY A 89 6.28 15.88 8.40
CA GLY A 89 5.06 16.13 9.19
C GLY A 89 4.64 15.03 10.17
N GLY A 90 5.36 13.91 10.29
CA GLY A 90 5.07 12.87 11.30
C GLY A 90 3.85 11.98 11.02
N VAL A 91 3.11 12.21 9.92
CA VAL A 91 1.78 11.61 9.70
C VAL A 91 1.80 10.13 9.27
N LYS A 92 2.93 9.65 8.73
CA LYS A 92 3.04 8.26 8.26
C LYS A 92 2.88 7.22 9.37
N GLY A 93 3.21 7.53 10.61
CA GLY A 93 2.95 6.60 11.73
C GLY A 93 1.62 6.86 12.46
N THR A 94 0.97 8.00 12.19
CA THR A 94 -0.18 8.48 12.97
C THR A 94 -1.42 7.63 12.72
N SER A 95 -1.64 7.14 11.49
CA SER A 95 -2.82 6.30 11.20
C SER A 95 -2.85 5.01 12.04
N TYR A 96 -1.70 4.33 12.19
CA TYR A 96 -1.61 3.18 13.07
C TYR A 96 -1.69 3.58 14.55
N ALA A 97 -1.03 4.67 14.96
CA ALA A 97 -1.08 5.14 16.34
C ALA A 97 -2.51 5.41 16.85
N GLU A 98 -3.35 6.03 16.02
CA GLU A 98 -4.75 6.30 16.37
C GLU A 98 -5.60 5.03 16.36
N THR A 99 -5.54 4.25 15.27
CA THR A 99 -6.34 3.02 15.17
C THR A 99 -5.96 1.99 16.22
N ARG A 100 -4.68 1.92 16.63
CA ARG A 100 -4.20 1.07 17.74
C ARG A 100 -4.92 1.33 19.06
N ARG A 101 -5.36 2.57 19.32
CA ARG A 101 -6.09 2.90 20.56
C ARG A 101 -7.41 2.14 20.62
N VAL A 102 -8.13 2.04 19.50
CA VAL A 102 -9.36 1.25 19.37
C VAL A 102 -9.06 -0.25 19.46
N PHE A 103 -8.04 -0.71 18.74
CA PHE A 103 -7.67 -2.12 18.71
C PHE A 103 -7.28 -2.72 20.06
N ARG A 104 -6.62 -1.94 20.91
CA ARG A 104 -6.28 -2.39 22.26
C ARG A 104 -7.51 -2.67 23.12
N TYR A 105 -8.59 -1.91 22.94
CA TYR A 105 -9.86 -2.19 23.60
C TYR A 105 -10.60 -3.37 22.94
N ALA A 106 -10.37 -3.62 21.64
CA ALA A 106 -11.03 -4.70 20.92
C ALA A 106 -10.41 -6.08 21.23
N ASP A 107 -9.09 -6.18 21.28
CA ASP A 107 -8.35 -7.39 21.63
C ASP A 107 -6.98 -7.01 22.22
N GLU A 108 -6.91 -6.95 23.55
CA GLU A 108 -5.70 -6.55 24.27
C GLU A 108 -4.55 -7.55 24.06
N THR A 109 -4.84 -8.84 24.18
CA THR A 109 -3.84 -9.91 24.04
C THR A 109 -3.24 -9.93 22.63
N PHE A 110 -4.09 -9.89 21.59
CA PHE A 110 -3.59 -9.81 20.22
C PHE A 110 -2.76 -8.54 20.00
N SER A 111 -3.23 -7.39 20.51
CA SER A 111 -2.53 -6.11 20.35
C SER A 111 -1.16 -6.10 21.05
N ALA A 112 -1.02 -6.81 22.17
CA ALA A 112 0.23 -6.92 22.92
C ALA A 112 1.19 -7.94 22.29
N ASP A 113 0.70 -9.12 21.94
CA ASP A 113 1.55 -10.29 21.65
C ASP A 113 1.66 -10.62 20.17
N ARG A 114 0.71 -10.15 19.34
CA ARG A 114 0.56 -10.55 17.93
C ARG A 114 0.67 -9.38 16.96
N VAL A 115 0.99 -8.19 17.45
CA VAL A 115 1.38 -7.04 16.62
C VAL A 115 2.88 -6.81 16.77
N MET A 116 3.62 -6.98 15.67
CA MET A 116 5.08 -6.98 15.67
C MET A 116 5.67 -6.06 14.60
N SER A 117 6.97 -5.80 14.71
CA SER A 117 7.78 -5.09 13.71
C SER A 117 9.16 -5.75 13.62
N GLY A 118 9.99 -5.32 12.67
CA GLY A 118 11.36 -5.83 12.51
C GLY A 118 11.47 -6.99 11.52
N LEU A 119 10.59 -7.02 10.53
CA LEU A 119 10.54 -8.03 9.47
C LEU A 119 11.85 -8.04 8.66
N SER A 120 12.65 -9.08 8.86
CA SER A 120 14.03 -9.12 8.34
C SER A 120 14.44 -10.38 7.60
N SER A 121 13.92 -11.55 7.99
CA SER A 121 14.22 -12.83 7.35
C SER A 121 13.00 -13.74 7.28
N ALA A 122 13.04 -14.68 6.34
CA ALA A 122 12.02 -15.72 6.19
C ALA A 122 11.89 -16.57 7.47
N GLU A 123 13.01 -17.00 8.06
CA GLU A 123 13.01 -17.79 9.30
C GLU A 123 12.45 -17.01 10.48
N GLY A 124 12.77 -15.73 10.61
CA GLY A 124 12.23 -14.86 11.63
C GLY A 124 10.70 -14.78 11.55
N LEU A 125 10.16 -14.60 10.34
CA LEU A 125 8.72 -14.59 10.10
C LEU A 125 8.06 -15.93 10.45
N ILE A 126 8.60 -17.06 9.95
CA ILE A 126 8.04 -18.39 10.23
C ILE A 126 8.03 -18.65 11.72
N THR A 127 9.09 -18.27 12.44
CA THR A 127 9.21 -18.50 13.88
C THR A 127 8.01 -17.95 14.66
N GLN A 128 7.48 -16.80 14.26
CA GLN A 128 6.36 -16.15 14.94
C GLN A 128 5.02 -16.84 14.75
N VAL A 129 4.90 -17.79 13.83
CA VAL A 129 3.68 -18.53 13.51
C VAL A 129 3.94 -20.04 13.33
N ARG A 130 5.07 -20.55 13.83
CA ARG A 130 5.55 -21.92 13.56
C ARG A 130 4.68 -22.98 14.22
N ASP A 131 4.68 -24.16 13.63
CA ASP A 131 4.04 -25.35 14.16
C ASP A 131 4.90 -25.95 15.28
N PRO A 132 4.29 -26.78 16.15
CA PRO A 132 5.07 -27.57 17.09
C PRO A 132 6.06 -28.49 16.35
N HIS A 133 7.22 -28.74 16.95
CA HIS A 133 8.27 -29.58 16.37
C HIS A 133 8.97 -30.42 17.43
N GLY A 134 9.23 -31.69 17.12
CA GLY A 134 9.87 -32.64 18.04
C GLY A 134 8.86 -33.51 18.80
N ASP A 135 9.39 -34.37 19.65
CA ASP A 135 8.64 -35.24 20.55
C ASP A 135 8.24 -34.44 21.82
N PRO A 136 6.95 -34.35 22.20
CA PRO A 136 6.50 -33.64 23.41
C PRO A 136 7.20 -34.05 24.71
N ASP A 137 7.71 -35.27 24.79
CA ASP A 137 8.42 -35.78 25.98
C ASP A 137 9.94 -35.51 25.95
N SER A 138 10.44 -34.80 24.92
CA SER A 138 11.85 -34.49 24.74
C SER A 138 12.21 -33.08 25.21
N ASP A 139 13.41 -32.92 25.80
CA ASP A 139 14.00 -31.61 26.15
C ASP A 139 14.14 -30.64 24.95
N ASN A 140 14.07 -31.15 23.71
CA ASN A 140 14.15 -30.34 22.48
C ASN A 140 12.78 -30.08 21.82
N TYR A 141 11.67 -30.34 22.52
CA TYR A 141 10.33 -30.02 22.03
C TYR A 141 10.15 -28.52 21.87
N ASP A 142 9.67 -28.11 20.70
CA ASP A 142 9.20 -26.76 20.44
C ASP A 142 7.68 -26.82 20.37
N GLU A 143 6.99 -26.22 21.35
CA GLU A 143 5.52 -26.13 21.38
C GLU A 143 4.94 -25.32 20.19
N GLY A 144 5.79 -24.57 19.49
CA GLY A 144 5.39 -23.72 18.38
C GLY A 144 4.60 -22.50 18.84
N VAL A 145 3.72 -22.01 17.96
CA VAL A 145 2.80 -20.90 18.24
C VAL A 145 1.39 -21.33 17.87
N GLU A 146 0.51 -21.38 18.86
CA GLU A 146 -0.90 -21.73 18.67
C GLU A 146 -1.65 -20.64 17.88
N ASP A 147 -1.51 -19.38 18.29
CA ASP A 147 -2.11 -18.26 17.57
C ASP A 147 -1.34 -17.92 16.29
N LYS A 148 -1.83 -18.46 15.17
CA LYS A 148 -1.27 -18.25 13.82
C LYS A 148 -1.56 -16.87 13.24
N ARG A 149 -2.32 -16.02 13.94
CA ARG A 149 -2.59 -14.64 13.51
C ARG A 149 -1.39 -13.76 13.83
N LEU A 150 -1.04 -12.85 12.93
CA LEU A 150 0.05 -11.91 13.12
C LEU A 150 -0.22 -10.65 12.32
N LEU A 151 -0.05 -9.48 12.94
CA LEU A 151 -0.01 -8.20 12.25
C LEU A 151 1.41 -7.65 12.32
N ILE A 152 1.97 -7.30 11.17
CA ILE A 152 3.30 -6.70 11.09
C ILE A 152 3.15 -5.23 10.72
N ILE A 153 3.72 -4.35 11.53
CA ILE A 153 3.75 -2.91 11.30
C ILE A 153 5.20 -2.50 11.02
N GLU A 154 5.48 -2.07 9.80
CA GLU A 154 6.80 -1.60 9.39
C GLU A 154 6.75 -0.10 9.12
N SER A 155 7.30 0.70 10.03
CA SER A 155 7.41 2.16 9.87
C SER A 155 8.37 2.56 8.76
N GLU A 156 9.29 1.66 8.38
CA GLU A 156 10.29 1.87 7.33
C GLU A 156 10.33 0.68 6.35
N PHE A 157 9.29 0.55 5.52
CA PHE A 157 9.19 -0.56 4.59
C PHE A 157 10.31 -0.58 3.53
N ALA A 158 10.97 0.56 3.29
CA ALA A 158 12.16 0.63 2.43
C ALA A 158 13.31 -0.28 2.93
N SER A 159 13.45 -0.43 4.25
CA SER A 159 14.44 -1.30 4.88
C SER A 159 14.10 -2.77 4.67
N VAL A 160 12.82 -3.15 4.76
CA VAL A 160 12.33 -4.50 4.45
C VAL A 160 12.62 -4.88 3.00
N LEU A 161 12.31 -3.97 2.06
CA LEU A 161 12.64 -4.15 0.64
C LEU A 161 14.14 -4.30 0.42
N ALA A 162 14.97 -3.51 1.11
CA ALA A 162 16.43 -3.60 0.98
C ALA A 162 16.98 -4.92 1.54
N GLN A 163 16.48 -5.37 2.70
CA GLN A 163 16.90 -6.62 3.31
C GLN A 163 16.48 -7.84 2.50
N GLY A 164 15.26 -7.83 1.96
CA GLY A 164 14.73 -8.88 1.12
C GLY A 164 15.42 -9.04 -0.23
N LYS A 165 16.25 -8.07 -0.64
CA LYS A 165 17.10 -8.12 -1.85
C LYS A 165 18.50 -8.68 -1.60
N ARG A 166 18.91 -8.85 -0.33
CA ARG A 166 20.24 -9.39 -0.03
C ARG A 166 20.32 -10.81 -0.57
N GLU A 167 21.46 -11.13 -1.17
CA GLU A 167 21.72 -12.48 -1.69
C GLU A 167 21.51 -13.52 -0.58
N GLY A 168 20.77 -14.59 -0.91
CA GLY A 168 20.39 -15.63 0.04
C GLY A 168 19.18 -15.31 0.94
N ASN A 169 18.63 -14.08 0.94
CA ASN A 169 17.42 -13.78 1.71
C ASN A 169 16.15 -14.13 0.92
N THR A 170 15.32 -15.01 1.47
CA THR A 170 14.07 -15.48 0.85
C THR A 170 12.81 -14.81 1.42
N LEU A 171 12.95 -13.71 2.17
CA LEU A 171 11.85 -12.99 2.79
C LEU A 171 10.76 -12.57 1.79
N LEU A 172 11.11 -11.93 0.67
CA LEU A 172 10.11 -11.46 -0.31
C LEU A 172 9.34 -12.62 -0.97
N PRO A 173 9.99 -13.71 -1.42
CA PRO A 173 9.27 -14.95 -1.76
C PRO A 173 8.34 -15.47 -0.67
N LEU A 174 8.79 -15.48 0.59
CA LEU A 174 8.01 -16.05 1.68
C LEU A 174 6.76 -15.20 2.00
N ILE A 175 6.87 -13.87 2.04
CA ILE A 175 5.69 -13.01 2.26
C ILE A 175 4.70 -13.13 1.10
N ARG A 176 5.15 -13.34 -0.15
CA ARG A 176 4.23 -13.62 -1.26
C ARG A 176 3.39 -14.87 -0.99
N GLN A 177 4.02 -15.93 -0.49
CA GLN A 177 3.34 -17.17 -0.11
C GLN A 177 2.42 -16.99 1.10
N ALA A 178 2.82 -16.18 2.09
CA ALA A 178 2.00 -15.85 3.26
C ALA A 178 0.71 -15.13 2.84
N TRP A 179 0.80 -14.19 1.90
CA TRP A 179 -0.37 -13.53 1.34
C TRP A 179 -1.28 -14.52 0.62
N ASP A 180 -0.73 -15.48 -0.14
CA ASP A 180 -1.50 -16.53 -0.82
C ASP A 180 -2.12 -17.56 0.16
N GLY A 181 -1.65 -17.60 1.42
CA GLY A 181 -2.17 -18.49 2.46
C GLY A 181 -1.56 -19.89 2.46
N GLY A 182 -0.43 -20.08 1.79
CA GLY A 182 0.28 -21.35 1.76
C GLY A 182 1.05 -21.63 3.05
N THR A 183 1.37 -22.91 3.28
CA THR A 183 2.29 -23.32 4.35
C THR A 183 3.68 -22.73 4.14
N LEU A 184 4.14 -21.93 5.09
CA LEU A 184 5.49 -21.37 5.06
C LEU A 184 6.47 -22.40 5.59
N ARG A 185 7.62 -22.59 4.93
CA ARG A 185 8.65 -23.51 5.41
C ARG A 185 10.05 -23.15 4.97
N THR A 186 11.03 -23.57 5.77
CA THR A 186 12.43 -23.69 5.35
C THR A 186 12.82 -25.16 5.19
N MET A 187 13.66 -25.45 4.19
CA MET A 187 14.15 -26.81 3.91
C MET A 187 15.61 -26.95 4.40
N THR A 188 15.84 -26.65 5.67
CA THR A 188 17.14 -26.78 6.34
C THR A 188 17.18 -28.01 7.24
N VAL A 189 18.33 -28.32 7.85
CA VAL A 189 18.51 -29.46 8.76
C VAL A 189 17.54 -29.40 9.96
N LYS A 190 17.21 -28.19 10.42
CA LYS A 190 16.18 -27.93 11.43
C LYS A 190 15.05 -27.12 10.76
N PRO A 191 14.15 -27.78 10.01
CA PRO A 191 13.16 -27.08 9.22
C PRO A 191 12.16 -26.39 10.16
N LYS A 192 11.82 -25.14 9.85
CA LYS A 192 10.69 -24.46 10.48
C LYS A 192 9.50 -24.53 9.53
N VAL A 193 8.34 -24.89 10.05
CA VAL A 193 7.08 -24.98 9.29
C VAL A 193 6.04 -24.14 10.00
N ALA A 194 5.24 -23.40 9.26
CA ALA A 194 4.04 -22.76 9.74
C ALA A 194 2.89 -23.15 8.80
N THR A 195 2.03 -24.05 9.26
CA THR A 195 0.80 -24.40 8.57
C THR A 195 -0.27 -23.34 8.84
N GLU A 196 -1.00 -23.00 7.77
CA GLU A 196 -2.15 -22.10 7.79
C GLU A 196 -1.93 -20.75 8.51
N PRO A 197 -0.83 -20.03 8.26
CA PRO A 197 -0.59 -18.74 8.89
C PRO A 197 -1.57 -17.68 8.39
N HIS A 198 -1.93 -16.74 9.26
CA HIS A 198 -2.73 -15.58 8.90
C HIS A 198 -2.01 -14.28 9.23
N ILE A 199 -1.24 -13.81 8.27
CA ILE A 199 -0.37 -12.65 8.44
C ILE A 199 -0.95 -11.45 7.71
N GLY A 200 -1.13 -10.33 8.42
CA GLY A 200 -1.36 -8.99 7.89
C GLY A 200 -0.07 -8.17 7.91
N ILE A 201 0.15 -7.31 6.92
CA ILE A 201 1.30 -6.39 6.88
C ILE A 201 0.82 -4.98 6.57
N VAL A 202 1.21 -4.02 7.40
CA VAL A 202 1.10 -2.59 7.14
C VAL A 202 2.51 -2.01 7.05
N GLY A 203 2.89 -1.60 5.85
CA GLY A 203 4.17 -0.94 5.60
C GLY A 203 3.99 0.57 5.44
N HIS A 204 5.01 1.33 5.81
CA HIS A 204 5.07 2.77 5.58
C HIS A 204 6.31 3.11 4.76
N ILE A 205 6.16 3.97 3.75
CA ILE A 205 7.26 4.36 2.86
C ILE A 205 7.04 5.75 2.27
N THR A 206 8.10 6.44 1.82
CA THR A 206 7.93 7.63 0.97
C THR A 206 7.67 7.25 -0.49
N PRO A 207 7.00 8.12 -1.28
CA PRO A 207 6.95 7.95 -2.74
C PRO A 207 8.34 7.83 -3.37
N THR A 208 9.31 8.62 -2.89
CA THR A 208 10.68 8.64 -3.43
C THR A 208 11.43 7.35 -3.14
N GLU A 209 11.44 6.88 -1.89
CA GLU A 209 12.07 5.60 -1.55
C GLU A 209 11.40 4.45 -2.27
N LEU A 210 10.07 4.45 -2.36
CA LEU A 210 9.33 3.39 -3.04
C LEU A 210 9.74 3.28 -4.52
N ARG A 211 9.85 4.43 -5.23
CA ARG A 211 10.35 4.45 -6.61
C ARG A 211 11.78 3.95 -6.73
N VAL A 212 12.67 4.41 -5.85
CA VAL A 212 14.10 4.00 -5.87
C VAL A 212 14.27 2.52 -5.53
N LYS A 213 13.46 2.00 -4.61
CA LYS A 213 13.52 0.62 -4.11
C LYS A 213 12.73 -0.36 -4.95
N LEU A 214 12.07 0.06 -6.02
CA LEU A 214 11.37 -0.84 -6.94
C LEU A 214 11.91 -0.60 -8.34
N ASN A 215 12.90 -1.39 -8.75
CA ASN A 215 13.28 -1.49 -10.15
C ASN A 215 12.30 -2.40 -10.91
N GLU A 216 12.51 -2.56 -12.22
CA GLU A 216 11.63 -3.37 -13.08
C GLU A 216 11.54 -4.84 -12.66
N ALA A 217 12.67 -5.48 -12.35
CA ALA A 217 12.71 -6.87 -11.91
C ALA A 217 11.93 -7.09 -10.60
N GLU A 218 12.00 -6.14 -9.68
CA GLU A 218 11.33 -6.23 -8.38
C GLU A 218 9.82 -6.03 -8.48
N ARG A 219 9.38 -5.14 -9.36
CA ARG A 219 7.95 -4.99 -9.66
C ARG A 219 7.40 -6.24 -10.34
N ALA A 220 8.14 -6.82 -11.29
CA ALA A 220 7.78 -8.07 -11.94
C ALA A 220 7.73 -9.27 -10.97
N GLY A 221 8.48 -9.22 -9.85
CA GLY A 221 8.47 -10.24 -8.81
C GLY A 221 7.14 -10.39 -8.07
N GLY A 222 6.20 -9.44 -8.20
CA GLY A 222 4.84 -9.56 -7.68
C GLY A 222 4.70 -9.44 -6.16
N THR A 223 5.72 -8.98 -5.44
CA THR A 223 5.55 -8.62 -4.02
C THR A 223 4.60 -7.44 -3.89
N MET A 224 4.77 -6.43 -4.75
CA MET A 224 4.04 -5.17 -4.63
C MET A 224 2.55 -5.31 -4.94
N ASN A 225 2.17 -6.16 -5.89
CA ASN A 225 0.75 -6.39 -6.19
C ASN A 225 -0.04 -7.10 -5.09
N ARG A 226 0.61 -7.52 -4.00
CA ARG A 226 -0.05 -8.06 -2.81
C ARG A 226 -0.31 -7.00 -1.75
N PHE A 227 0.27 -5.81 -1.89
CA PHE A 227 -0.03 -4.64 -1.07
C PHE A 227 -1.01 -3.72 -1.80
N LEU A 228 -1.93 -3.12 -1.06
CA LEU A 228 -2.71 -1.98 -1.51
C LEU A 228 -1.86 -0.72 -1.29
N PRO A 229 -1.42 -0.01 -2.35
CA PRO A 229 -0.76 1.27 -2.19
C PRO A 229 -1.78 2.31 -1.74
N VAL A 230 -1.47 3.05 -0.67
CA VAL A 230 -2.40 4.02 -0.07
C VAL A 230 -1.66 5.32 0.11
N LEU A 231 -1.96 6.32 -0.70
CA LEU A 231 -1.42 7.66 -0.46
C LEU A 231 -1.93 8.23 0.85
N SER A 232 -1.05 8.93 1.56
CA SER A 232 -1.33 9.53 2.85
C SER A 232 -0.70 10.91 2.94
N ARG A 233 -1.50 11.89 3.36
CA ARG A 233 -1.07 13.25 3.69
C ARG A 233 -1.70 13.71 5.00
N ARG A 234 -1.13 14.76 5.59
CA ARG A 234 -1.74 15.42 6.75
C ARG A 234 -3.15 15.89 6.39
N SER A 235 -4.15 15.54 7.20
CA SER A 235 -5.55 15.94 6.94
C SER A 235 -5.84 17.37 7.41
N LYS A 236 -5.23 17.80 8.52
CA LYS A 236 -5.39 19.10 9.17
C LYS A 236 -4.23 19.39 10.11
N LEU A 237 -4.13 20.61 10.62
CA LEU A 237 -3.18 20.98 11.66
C LEU A 237 -3.89 21.06 13.02
N LEU A 238 -3.40 20.31 14.00
CA LEU A 238 -3.83 20.30 15.39
C LEU A 238 -2.60 20.51 16.29
N PRO A 239 -2.15 21.75 16.50
CA PRO A 239 -0.91 22.04 17.23
C PRO A 239 -0.94 21.52 18.68
N ASP A 240 -2.10 21.54 19.32
CA ASP A 240 -2.32 21.02 20.67
C ASP A 240 -2.79 19.55 20.67
N GLY A 241 -2.81 18.91 19.50
CA GLY A 241 -3.44 17.62 19.28
C GLY A 241 -4.97 17.68 19.30
N GLY A 242 -5.60 16.51 19.27
CA GLY A 242 -7.03 16.37 19.45
C GLY A 242 -7.39 15.55 20.69
N GLU A 243 -8.54 15.86 21.26
CA GLU A 243 -9.04 15.22 22.49
C GLU A 243 -10.21 14.28 22.17
N LEU A 244 -9.90 13.06 21.73
CA LEU A 244 -10.93 12.00 21.71
C LEU A 244 -11.03 11.40 23.11
N VAL A 245 -12.21 11.51 23.71
CA VAL A 245 -12.45 11.05 25.09
C VAL A 245 -12.34 9.54 25.19
N GLU A 246 -11.83 9.05 26.32
CA GLU A 246 -11.59 7.62 26.53
C GLU A 246 -12.87 6.78 26.43
N ALA A 247 -14.01 7.35 26.82
CA ALA A 247 -15.32 6.70 26.73
C ALA A 247 -15.69 6.32 25.28
N ASP A 248 -15.43 7.22 24.32
CA ASP A 248 -15.72 6.98 22.91
C ASP A 248 -14.79 5.90 22.34
N LEU A 249 -13.50 5.96 22.67
CA LEU A 249 -12.54 4.91 22.27
C LEU A 249 -12.93 3.53 22.80
N LYS A 250 -13.35 3.46 24.06
CA LYS A 250 -13.80 2.22 24.67
C LYS A 250 -15.07 1.70 24.02
N ALA A 251 -16.02 2.59 23.69
CA ALA A 251 -17.24 2.23 22.99
C ALA A 251 -16.94 1.64 21.60
N LEU A 252 -16.12 2.33 20.79
CA LEU A 252 -15.67 1.85 19.48
C LEU A 252 -14.92 0.51 19.58
N GLY A 253 -14.03 0.38 20.56
CA GLY A 253 -13.28 -0.86 20.78
C GLY A 253 -14.18 -2.03 21.19
N THR A 254 -15.19 -1.79 22.02
CA THR A 254 -16.17 -2.81 22.43
C THR A 254 -17.03 -3.26 21.25
N GLU A 255 -17.49 -2.33 20.42
CA GLU A 255 -18.24 -2.66 19.20
C GLU A 255 -17.38 -3.48 18.23
N LEU A 256 -16.13 -3.08 18.03
CA LEU A 256 -15.18 -3.82 17.20
C LEU A 256 -14.87 -5.21 17.76
N ALA A 257 -14.72 -5.37 19.08
CA ALA A 257 -14.53 -6.68 19.72
C ALA A 257 -15.68 -7.63 19.37
N ALA A 258 -16.92 -7.17 19.55
CA ALA A 258 -18.11 -7.98 19.31
C ALA A 258 -18.19 -8.44 17.84
N VAL A 259 -17.86 -7.55 16.90
CA VAL A 259 -17.84 -7.88 15.47
C VAL A 259 -16.71 -8.86 15.13
N ILE A 260 -15.50 -8.66 15.68
CA ILE A 260 -14.37 -9.57 15.48
C ILE A 260 -14.68 -10.97 16.03
N ASP A 261 -15.26 -11.08 17.23
CA ASP A 261 -15.60 -12.36 17.84
C ASP A 261 -16.66 -13.12 17.03
N LYS A 262 -17.68 -12.41 16.53
CA LYS A 262 -18.65 -13.00 15.59
C LYS A 262 -17.95 -13.47 14.31
N ALA A 263 -17.08 -12.66 13.74
CA ALA A 263 -16.39 -12.95 12.49
C ALA A 263 -15.48 -14.17 12.60
N ARG A 264 -14.83 -14.43 13.74
CA ARG A 264 -13.97 -15.61 13.97
C ARG A 264 -14.71 -16.94 13.78
N GLY A 265 -16.02 -16.97 14.02
CA GLY A 265 -16.87 -18.14 13.82
C GLY A 265 -17.33 -18.35 12.37
N VAL A 266 -17.07 -17.40 11.47
CA VAL A 266 -17.50 -17.48 10.07
C VAL A 266 -16.53 -18.34 9.26
N GLY A 267 -17.07 -19.24 8.44
CA GLY A 267 -16.31 -20.08 7.50
C GLY A 267 -16.42 -19.58 6.07
N ARG A 268 -16.91 -20.45 5.18
CA ARG A 268 -17.11 -20.10 3.77
C ARG A 268 -18.27 -19.11 3.61
N MET A 269 -17.95 -17.92 3.12
CA MET A 269 -18.89 -16.86 2.79
C MET A 269 -19.39 -16.98 1.35
N ARG A 270 -20.55 -16.38 1.09
CA ARG A 270 -21.20 -16.28 -0.22
C ARG A 270 -21.55 -14.83 -0.51
N ARG A 271 -21.85 -14.52 -1.77
CA ARG A 271 -22.38 -13.21 -2.19
C ARG A 271 -23.90 -13.25 -2.19
N SER A 272 -24.55 -12.13 -1.87
CA SER A 272 -25.97 -11.92 -2.18
C SER A 272 -26.19 -11.95 -3.69
N VAL A 273 -27.46 -12.01 -4.13
CA VAL A 273 -27.78 -12.00 -5.58
C VAL A 273 -27.30 -10.70 -6.22
N ALA A 274 -27.61 -9.55 -5.62
CA ALA A 274 -27.19 -8.25 -6.10
C ALA A 274 -25.65 -8.09 -6.13
N ALA A 275 -24.96 -8.53 -5.07
CA ALA A 275 -23.50 -8.52 -5.05
C ALA A 275 -22.89 -9.47 -6.09
N ALA A 276 -23.56 -10.59 -6.38
CA ALA A 276 -23.09 -11.53 -7.40
C ALA A 276 -23.23 -10.98 -8.81
N GLU A 277 -24.31 -10.24 -9.09
CA GLU A 277 -24.52 -9.51 -10.35
C GLU A 277 -23.49 -8.40 -10.52
N HIS A 278 -23.36 -7.50 -9.55
CA HIS A 278 -22.36 -6.41 -9.57
C HIS A 278 -20.93 -6.94 -9.70
N TRP A 279 -20.59 -8.04 -9.01
CA TRP A 279 -19.27 -8.66 -9.13
C TRP A 279 -18.95 -9.10 -10.56
N ARG A 280 -19.92 -9.55 -11.36
CA ARG A 280 -19.63 -9.96 -12.75
C ARG A 280 -19.20 -8.76 -13.60
N GLU A 281 -19.82 -7.61 -13.38
CA GLU A 281 -19.50 -6.36 -14.05
C GLU A 281 -18.13 -5.83 -13.60
N VAL A 282 -17.91 -5.75 -12.28
CA VAL A 282 -16.63 -5.35 -11.70
C VAL A 282 -15.51 -6.28 -12.16
N TYR A 283 -15.71 -7.60 -12.11
CA TYR A 283 -14.69 -8.56 -12.54
C TYR A 283 -14.33 -8.39 -14.01
N ALA A 284 -15.30 -8.12 -14.90
CA ALA A 284 -15.01 -7.84 -16.30
C ALA A 284 -14.10 -6.60 -16.46
N ARG A 285 -14.32 -5.55 -15.65
CA ARG A 285 -13.42 -4.39 -15.57
C ARG A 285 -12.05 -4.80 -15.03
N LEU A 286 -11.97 -5.46 -13.89
CA LEU A 286 -10.68 -5.81 -13.26
C LEU A 286 -9.86 -6.83 -14.07
N ALA A 287 -10.52 -7.66 -14.88
CA ALA A 287 -9.90 -8.70 -15.70
C ALA A 287 -9.54 -8.22 -17.12
N ALA A 288 -10.19 -7.17 -17.63
CA ALA A 288 -9.71 -6.52 -18.84
C ALA A 288 -8.31 -5.95 -18.56
N ASP A 289 -7.39 -6.13 -19.51
CA ASP A 289 -5.98 -5.70 -19.47
C ASP A 289 -5.85 -4.15 -19.41
N HIS A 290 -6.43 -3.51 -18.39
CA HIS A 290 -6.36 -2.06 -18.14
C HIS A 290 -4.95 -1.62 -17.75
N ALA A 291 -4.13 -2.59 -17.39
CA ALA A 291 -2.75 -2.48 -17.00
C ALA A 291 -1.88 -2.94 -18.18
N GLY A 292 -1.81 -2.13 -19.25
CA GLY A 292 -0.84 -2.35 -20.34
C GLY A 292 0.61 -2.46 -19.80
N ASP A 293 1.60 -2.70 -20.65
CA ASP A 293 2.98 -2.88 -20.19
C ASP A 293 3.50 -1.64 -19.40
N GLY A 294 3.84 -1.82 -18.10
CA GLY A 294 4.44 -0.73 -17.32
C GLY A 294 4.47 -0.90 -15.78
N PRO A 295 5.11 0.06 -15.07
CA PRO A 295 5.28 -0.01 -13.61
C PRO A 295 3.96 -0.06 -12.81
N VAL A 296 2.93 0.69 -13.23
CA VAL A 296 1.62 0.68 -12.54
C VAL A 296 0.96 -0.68 -12.69
N ALA A 297 0.94 -1.22 -13.91
CA ALA A 297 0.37 -2.53 -14.22
C ALA A 297 0.91 -3.64 -13.32
N GLN A 298 2.22 -3.67 -13.11
CA GLN A 298 2.89 -4.63 -12.25
C GLN A 298 2.47 -4.50 -10.76
N VAL A 299 2.14 -3.29 -10.31
CA VAL A 299 1.69 -3.00 -8.94
C VAL A 299 0.20 -3.31 -8.76
N VAL A 300 -0.64 -3.13 -9.79
CA VAL A 300 -2.10 -3.34 -9.68
C VAL A 300 -2.60 -4.70 -10.19
N ALA A 301 -1.70 -5.56 -10.69
CA ALA A 301 -2.02 -6.84 -11.34
C ALA A 301 -2.88 -7.86 -10.54
N ARG A 302 -3.12 -7.66 -9.23
CA ARG A 302 -3.98 -8.54 -8.40
C ARG A 302 -5.30 -7.87 -8.00
N ALA A 303 -5.82 -7.00 -8.85
CA ALA A 303 -7.06 -6.26 -8.65
C ALA A 303 -8.21 -7.14 -8.13
N ALA A 304 -8.63 -8.17 -8.88
CA ALA A 304 -9.76 -9.02 -8.49
C ALA A 304 -9.54 -9.74 -7.13
N PRO A 305 -8.41 -10.42 -6.87
CA PRO A 305 -8.12 -10.95 -5.54
C PRO A 305 -8.14 -9.92 -4.41
N GLN A 306 -7.68 -8.69 -4.65
CA GLN A 306 -7.68 -7.63 -3.64
C GLN A 306 -9.11 -7.15 -3.33
N VAL A 307 -9.94 -6.90 -4.35
CA VAL A 307 -11.34 -6.50 -4.17
C VAL A 307 -12.13 -7.57 -3.43
N LEU A 308 -11.91 -8.86 -3.73
CA LEU A 308 -12.56 -9.94 -2.98
C LEU A 308 -12.20 -9.89 -1.49
N ARG A 309 -10.92 -9.73 -1.15
CA ARG A 309 -10.48 -9.68 0.25
C ARG A 309 -10.98 -8.45 0.97
N LEU A 310 -10.99 -7.30 0.31
CA LEU A 310 -11.61 -6.08 0.82
C LEU A 310 -13.11 -6.27 1.08
N SER A 311 -13.85 -6.90 0.15
CA SER A 311 -15.30 -7.12 0.31
C SER A 311 -15.62 -8.10 1.45
N VAL A 312 -14.78 -9.12 1.65
CA VAL A 312 -14.88 -10.04 2.77
C VAL A 312 -14.63 -9.30 4.09
N THR A 313 -13.56 -8.51 4.18
CA THR A 313 -13.28 -7.72 5.38
C THR A 313 -14.40 -6.71 5.66
N ALA A 314 -14.92 -6.01 4.64
CA ALA A 314 -16.02 -5.07 4.78
C ALA A 314 -17.28 -5.73 5.34
N ALA A 315 -17.66 -6.89 4.78
CA ALA A 315 -18.81 -7.66 5.25
C ALA A 315 -18.67 -8.10 6.71
N LEU A 316 -17.49 -8.60 7.08
CA LEU A 316 -17.22 -9.05 8.45
C LEU A 316 -17.23 -7.89 9.43
N LEU A 317 -16.66 -6.74 9.06
CA LEU A 317 -16.69 -5.52 9.88
C LEU A 317 -18.10 -4.91 10.01
N ASP A 318 -18.99 -5.19 9.06
CA ASP A 318 -20.41 -4.88 9.15
C ASP A 318 -21.22 -5.98 9.86
N GLY A 319 -20.55 -6.99 10.43
CA GLY A 319 -21.16 -8.08 11.19
C GLY A 319 -21.90 -9.12 10.34
N HIS A 320 -21.64 -9.21 9.03
CA HIS A 320 -22.29 -10.15 8.12
C HIS A 320 -21.41 -11.38 7.80
N ASP A 321 -22.04 -12.54 7.61
CA ASP A 321 -21.40 -13.80 7.17
C ASP A 321 -21.51 -14.02 5.64
N TYR A 322 -21.99 -13.02 4.92
CA TYR A 322 -22.06 -12.96 3.46
C TYR A 322 -21.69 -11.56 2.95
N VAL A 323 -21.21 -11.48 1.71
CA VAL A 323 -20.89 -10.23 1.03
C VAL A 323 -22.14 -9.72 0.32
N ASP A 324 -22.67 -8.58 0.74
CA ASP A 324 -23.76 -7.88 0.06
C ASP A 324 -23.21 -6.75 -0.84
N LEU A 325 -24.11 -6.09 -1.58
CA LEU A 325 -23.75 -5.08 -2.57
C LEU A 325 -22.96 -3.92 -1.95
N ALA A 326 -23.38 -3.43 -0.79
CA ALA A 326 -22.70 -2.33 -0.09
C ALA A 326 -21.25 -2.70 0.29
N HIS A 327 -20.99 -3.93 0.73
CA HIS A 327 -19.65 -4.43 1.04
C HIS A 327 -18.75 -4.47 -0.19
N LEU A 328 -19.32 -4.86 -1.34
CA LEU A 328 -18.58 -4.91 -2.60
C LEU A 328 -18.32 -3.50 -3.15
N GLN A 329 -19.27 -2.58 -3.03
CA GLN A 329 -19.10 -1.18 -3.43
C GLN A 329 -18.08 -0.45 -2.56
N ALA A 330 -18.05 -0.72 -1.25
CA ALA A 330 -17.00 -0.22 -0.36
C ALA A 330 -15.62 -0.72 -0.78
N ALA A 331 -15.51 -2.02 -1.08
CA ALA A 331 -14.27 -2.64 -1.56
C ALA A 331 -13.80 -2.07 -2.90
N GLU A 332 -14.73 -1.79 -3.83
CA GLU A 332 -14.45 -1.14 -5.11
C GLU A 332 -13.92 0.29 -4.90
N ALA A 333 -14.57 1.10 -4.07
CA ALA A 333 -14.13 2.46 -3.76
C ALA A 333 -12.73 2.50 -3.13
N MET A 334 -12.42 1.53 -2.25
CA MET A 334 -11.06 1.36 -1.72
C MET A 334 -10.07 0.93 -2.81
N TRP A 335 -10.44 0.00 -3.67
CA TRP A 335 -9.56 -0.43 -4.76
C TRP A 335 -9.25 0.71 -5.73
N ASP A 336 -10.25 1.50 -6.14
CA ASP A 336 -10.04 2.62 -7.06
C ASP A 336 -9.08 3.65 -6.44
N TYR A 337 -9.19 3.96 -5.14
CA TYR A 337 -8.21 4.81 -4.44
C TYR A 337 -6.80 4.22 -4.44
N ALA A 338 -6.69 2.90 -4.26
CA ALA A 338 -5.39 2.22 -4.28
C ALA A 338 -4.79 2.23 -5.69
N GLU A 339 -5.58 1.97 -6.72
CA GLU A 339 -5.16 2.07 -8.11
C GLU A 339 -4.69 3.50 -8.46
N ASP A 340 -5.46 4.52 -8.08
CA ASP A 340 -5.04 5.91 -8.28
C ASP A 340 -3.78 6.28 -7.49
N SER A 341 -3.62 5.74 -6.29
CA SER A 341 -2.39 5.88 -5.51
C SER A 341 -1.17 5.29 -6.24
N ALA A 342 -1.34 4.13 -6.90
CA ALA A 342 -0.30 3.55 -7.73
C ALA A 342 0.00 4.44 -8.95
N TRP A 343 -1.02 4.96 -9.63
CA TRP A 343 -0.88 5.90 -10.73
C TRP A 343 -0.19 7.20 -10.32
N TYR A 344 -0.46 7.73 -9.14
CA TYR A 344 0.22 8.93 -8.65
C TYR A 344 1.71 8.70 -8.39
N VAL A 345 2.08 7.52 -7.87
CA VAL A 345 3.47 7.20 -7.53
C VAL A 345 4.29 6.82 -8.75
N PHE A 346 3.72 5.97 -9.63
CA PHE A 346 4.42 5.33 -10.74
C PHE A 346 3.89 5.71 -12.13
N GLY A 347 2.71 6.31 -12.21
CA GLY A 347 2.06 6.59 -13.47
C GLY A 347 2.67 7.79 -14.18
N GLY A 348 3.01 7.64 -15.45
CA GLY A 348 3.50 8.73 -16.31
C GLY A 348 5.01 8.98 -16.26
N GLY A 349 5.75 8.36 -15.34
CA GLY A 349 7.19 8.50 -15.22
C GLY A 349 7.99 7.40 -15.91
N SER A 350 9.19 7.71 -16.43
CA SER A 350 10.09 6.69 -17.00
C SER A 350 10.66 5.72 -15.96
N GLY A 351 10.37 5.94 -14.68
CA GLY A 351 11.01 5.25 -13.55
C GLY A 351 12.31 5.92 -13.09
N ASN A 352 12.74 6.99 -13.76
CA ASN A 352 13.91 7.79 -13.43
C ASN A 352 13.46 9.23 -13.03
N PRO A 353 13.50 9.58 -11.73
CA PRO A 353 13.03 10.88 -11.23
C PRO A 353 13.69 12.09 -11.91
N ASP A 354 14.93 11.94 -12.36
CA ASP A 354 15.65 12.99 -13.06
C ASP A 354 15.17 13.15 -14.51
N LEU A 355 14.80 12.05 -15.18
CA LEU A 355 14.23 12.09 -16.51
C LEU A 355 12.81 12.67 -16.47
N ASP A 356 12.01 12.34 -15.46
CA ASP A 356 10.67 12.90 -15.29
C ASP A 356 10.71 14.40 -14.96
N ARG A 357 11.70 14.83 -14.16
CA ARG A 357 11.99 16.25 -13.93
C ARG A 357 12.40 16.97 -15.21
N LEU A 358 13.25 16.34 -16.04
CA LEU A 358 13.66 16.88 -17.32
C LEU A 358 12.46 17.02 -18.29
N ARG A 359 11.60 16.00 -18.36
CA ARG A 359 10.36 16.02 -19.17
C ARG A 359 9.45 17.15 -18.74
N THR A 360 9.18 17.27 -17.44
CA THR A 360 8.34 18.34 -16.88
C THR A 360 8.91 19.72 -17.20
N PHE A 361 10.23 19.89 -17.06
CA PHE A 361 10.90 21.14 -17.36
C PHE A 361 10.81 21.53 -18.84
N ILE A 362 10.95 20.56 -19.76
CA ILE A 362 10.82 20.81 -21.20
C ILE A 362 9.36 21.05 -21.61
N ASP A 363 8.43 20.30 -21.03
CA ASP A 363 6.99 20.39 -21.32
C ASP A 363 6.40 21.72 -20.85
N ALA A 364 6.89 22.26 -19.73
CA ALA A 364 6.53 23.60 -19.23
C ALA A 364 6.87 24.73 -20.22
N GLY A 365 7.76 24.48 -21.19
CA GLY A 365 8.08 25.42 -22.26
C GLY A 365 7.01 25.52 -23.36
N ASP A 366 5.93 24.73 -23.32
CA ASP A 366 4.84 24.72 -24.31
C ASP A 366 5.32 24.71 -25.78
N GLY A 367 6.29 23.83 -26.05
CA GLY A 367 6.91 23.66 -27.37
C GLY A 367 7.98 24.71 -27.74
N ALA A 368 8.38 25.57 -26.80
CA ALA A 368 9.58 26.39 -26.93
C ALA A 368 10.86 25.55 -26.82
N TRP A 369 11.93 25.99 -27.49
CA TRP A 369 13.23 25.34 -27.42
C TRP A 369 13.93 25.65 -26.09
N VAL A 370 14.33 24.60 -25.39
CA VAL A 370 15.04 24.66 -24.11
C VAL A 370 16.50 24.29 -24.33
N SER A 371 17.41 25.22 -24.07
CA SER A 371 18.85 24.98 -24.25
C SER A 371 19.40 23.98 -23.22
N ARG A 372 20.46 23.25 -23.59
CA ARG A 372 21.23 22.40 -22.66
C ARG A 372 21.72 23.16 -21.43
N THR A 373 22.06 24.43 -21.59
CA THR A 373 22.49 25.31 -20.49
C THR A 373 21.34 25.58 -19.52
N ALA A 374 20.12 25.79 -20.03
CA ALA A 374 18.92 25.94 -19.19
C ALA A 374 18.60 24.63 -18.45
N ILE A 375 18.73 23.46 -19.08
CA ILE A 375 18.60 22.17 -18.40
C ILE A 375 19.62 22.07 -17.25
N THR A 376 20.89 22.37 -17.51
CA THR A 376 21.93 22.30 -16.48
C THR A 376 21.67 23.26 -15.32
N ALA A 377 21.38 24.53 -15.62
CA ALA A 377 21.33 25.59 -14.63
C ALA A 377 19.96 25.74 -13.95
N GLN A 378 18.87 25.64 -14.70
CA GLN A 378 17.51 25.92 -14.22
C GLN A 378 16.78 24.63 -13.82
N CYS A 379 16.91 23.55 -14.61
CA CYS A 379 16.29 22.26 -14.24
C CYS A 379 17.04 21.60 -13.07
N PHE A 380 18.37 21.49 -13.15
CA PHE A 380 19.17 20.74 -12.16
C PHE A 380 20.04 21.59 -11.22
N GLY A 381 19.98 22.92 -11.30
CA GLY A 381 20.72 23.80 -10.38
C GLY A 381 22.24 23.62 -10.42
N ARG A 382 22.82 23.14 -11.53
CA ARG A 382 24.24 22.78 -11.70
C ARG A 382 24.73 21.64 -10.78
N ASN A 383 23.82 20.86 -10.18
CA ASN A 383 24.16 19.77 -9.25
C ASN A 383 24.44 18.42 -9.94
N LYS A 384 24.35 18.34 -11.27
CA LYS A 384 24.61 17.13 -12.05
C LYS A 384 25.83 17.27 -12.95
N LYS A 385 26.61 16.18 -13.05
CA LYS A 385 27.76 16.10 -13.95
C LYS A 385 27.29 16.07 -15.41
N ALA A 386 28.12 16.57 -16.32
CA ALA A 386 27.80 16.64 -17.75
C ALA A 386 27.32 15.30 -18.32
N GLY A 387 28.05 14.21 -18.06
CA GLY A 387 27.68 12.87 -18.55
C GLY A 387 26.36 12.32 -18.01
N GLN A 388 25.91 12.77 -16.82
CA GLN A 388 24.59 12.39 -16.29
C GLN A 388 23.47 13.12 -17.04
N ILE A 389 23.69 14.38 -17.40
CA ILE A 389 22.74 15.15 -18.22
C ILE A 389 22.69 14.57 -19.65
N ASP A 390 23.83 14.15 -20.20
CA ASP A 390 23.89 13.46 -21.50
C ASP A 390 23.02 12.20 -21.53
N ALA A 391 23.19 11.33 -20.53
CA ALA A 391 22.41 10.09 -20.44
C ALA A 391 20.89 10.38 -20.33
N LEU A 392 20.51 11.39 -19.54
CA LEU A 392 19.10 11.78 -19.39
C LEU A 392 18.50 12.32 -20.69
N VAL A 393 19.26 13.10 -21.45
CA VAL A 393 18.81 13.63 -22.74
C VAL A 393 18.72 12.52 -23.79
N GLU A 394 19.68 11.59 -23.83
CA GLU A 394 19.60 10.43 -24.72
C GLU A 394 18.38 9.56 -24.42
N GLU A 395 18.06 9.37 -23.14
CA GLU A 395 16.88 8.63 -22.70
C GLU A 395 15.58 9.39 -23.05
N LEU A 396 15.56 10.71 -22.88
CA LEU A 396 14.45 11.58 -23.27
C LEU A 396 14.13 11.48 -24.78
N LEU A 397 15.16 11.52 -25.63
CA LEU A 397 15.00 11.50 -27.08
C LEU A 397 14.50 10.15 -27.63
N LYS A 398 14.56 9.07 -26.82
CA LYS A 398 13.92 7.79 -27.14
C LYS A 398 12.39 7.84 -26.94
N ILE A 399 11.88 8.82 -26.21
CA ILE A 399 10.44 8.98 -25.95
C ILE A 399 9.80 9.70 -27.15
N PRO A 400 8.75 9.13 -27.78
CA PRO A 400 8.03 9.78 -28.87
C PRO A 400 7.50 11.17 -28.46
N GLY A 401 7.70 12.16 -29.33
CA GLY A 401 7.20 13.52 -29.11
C GLY A 401 8.24 14.50 -28.55
N TYR A 402 9.49 14.09 -28.30
CA TYR A 402 10.61 15.00 -28.04
C TYR A 402 11.53 15.12 -29.25
N GLU A 403 12.18 16.27 -29.41
CA GLU A 403 13.18 16.47 -30.46
C GLU A 403 14.35 17.36 -30.00
N GLU A 404 15.50 17.15 -30.65
CA GLU A 404 16.73 17.92 -30.50
C GLU A 404 16.96 18.78 -31.75
N SER A 405 17.47 19.99 -31.55
CA SER A 405 17.98 20.87 -32.60
C SER A 405 19.32 21.47 -32.19
N GLN A 406 20.04 22.01 -33.16
CA GLN A 406 21.25 22.79 -32.94
C GLN A 406 21.07 24.19 -33.51
N ARG A 407 21.21 25.19 -32.65
CA ARG A 407 21.16 26.60 -33.05
C ARG A 407 22.58 27.10 -33.36
N PRO A 408 22.83 27.64 -34.56
CA PRO A 408 24.11 28.26 -34.89
C PRO A 408 24.38 29.47 -34.00
N THR A 409 25.63 29.66 -33.60
CA THR A 409 26.10 30.85 -32.90
C THR A 409 27.46 31.28 -33.48
N GLY A 410 27.98 32.44 -33.08
CA GLY A 410 29.34 32.87 -33.48
C GLY A 410 30.47 31.98 -32.94
N GLY A 411 30.14 30.96 -32.13
CA GLY A 411 31.06 29.94 -31.61
C GLY A 411 30.47 28.53 -31.73
N ARG A 412 30.67 27.67 -30.72
CA ARG A 412 30.12 26.30 -30.74
C ARG A 412 28.58 26.32 -30.83
N PRO A 413 27.96 25.51 -31.69
CA PRO A 413 26.50 25.41 -31.77
C PRO A 413 25.88 25.03 -30.42
N VAL A 414 24.72 25.61 -30.11
CA VAL A 414 23.97 25.34 -28.87
C VAL A 414 22.96 24.24 -29.13
N LYS A 415 23.02 23.15 -28.36
CA LYS A 415 22.01 22.09 -28.37
C LYS A 415 20.77 22.55 -27.59
N GLU A 416 19.60 22.29 -28.16
CA GLU A 416 18.30 22.64 -27.59
C GLU A 416 17.27 21.54 -27.84
N TYR A 417 16.29 21.45 -26.94
CA TYR A 417 15.33 20.36 -26.87
C TYR A 417 13.91 20.91 -26.67
N ARG A 418 12.89 20.24 -27.23
CA ARG A 418 11.49 20.59 -26.99
C ARG A 418 10.55 19.40 -27.09
N ARG A 419 9.32 19.56 -26.60
CA ARG A 419 8.18 18.71 -26.95
C ARG A 419 7.59 19.18 -28.28
N LYS A 420 7.38 18.25 -29.21
CA LYS A 420 6.71 18.50 -30.50
C LYS A 420 5.28 18.97 -30.23
N LYS A 421 4.86 20.05 -30.90
CA LYS A 421 3.45 20.45 -30.90
C LYS A 421 2.66 19.43 -31.71
N PRO A 422 1.48 18.98 -31.25
CA PRO A 422 0.59 18.21 -32.11
C PRO A 422 0.25 19.06 -33.34
N ASN A 423 0.36 18.46 -34.53
CA ASN A 423 -0.03 19.09 -35.79
C ASN A 423 -1.54 19.30 -35.87
#